data_AF-A0A1V6ERS8-F1
#
_entry.id   AF-A0A1V6ERS8-F1
#
_cell.length_a   1.000
_cell.length_b   1.000
_cell.length_c   1.000
_cell.angle_alpha   90.00
_cell.angle_beta   90.00
_cell.angle_gamma   90.00
#
_symmetry.space_group_name_H-M   'P 1'
#
loop_
_entity.id
_entity.type
_entity.pdbx_description
1 polymer ?
#
loop_
_entity_poly.entity_id
_entity_poly.type
_entity_poly.pdbx_seq_one_letter_code
_entity_poly.pdbx_strand_id
1 'polypeptide(L)'
;MEIRVTCPKCNESLNIDTYKVGMHTQCSHCGYMFRATADEVPVTSSPAASTIDPGTPGTSLFFDFATFKFMIMAHLVIVIYWMGTAACLLFGLITIMAYDNLGVGLAIIIAGPFILRIVCEYTILLFRMNATLTEILSKMQ
;
A
#
# COMPACT_ATOMS: atom_id res chain seq x y z
N MET A 1 27.88 22.05 -9.72
CA MET A 1 29.06 21.43 -9.08
C MET A 1 28.88 19.94 -9.24
N GLU A 2 29.90 19.25 -9.71
CA GLU A 2 29.87 17.79 -9.83
C GLU A 2 30.81 17.25 -8.76
N ILE A 3 30.38 16.20 -8.06
CA ILE A 3 31.19 15.53 -7.05
C ILE A 3 31.58 14.14 -7.56
N ARG A 4 32.83 13.75 -7.29
CA ARG A 4 33.30 12.39 -7.62
C ARG A 4 32.98 11.46 -6.46
N VAL A 5 32.26 10.38 -6.77
CA VAL A 5 32.01 9.28 -5.84
C VAL A 5 32.47 7.96 -6.47
N THR A 6 33.00 7.06 -5.67
CA THR A 6 33.44 5.74 -6.14
C THR A 6 32.36 4.70 -5.94
N CYS A 7 32.14 3.85 -6.94
CA CYS A 7 31.19 2.75 -6.81
C CYS A 7 31.77 1.64 -5.90
N PRO A 8 31.07 1.18 -4.86
CA PRO A 8 31.57 0.14 -3.95
C PRO A 8 31.69 -1.26 -4.59
N LYS A 9 31.08 -1.47 -5.78
CA LYS A 9 31.09 -2.77 -6.46
C LYS A 9 32.20 -2.91 -7.50
N CYS A 10 32.40 -1.89 -8.35
CA CYS A 10 33.38 -1.94 -9.44
C CYS A 10 34.57 -0.98 -9.24
N ASN A 11 34.59 -0.22 -8.14
CA ASN A 11 35.62 0.76 -7.80
C ASN A 11 35.84 1.87 -8.85
N GLU A 12 34.90 2.02 -9.77
CA GLU A 12 34.93 3.03 -10.83
C GLU A 12 34.51 4.39 -10.25
N SER A 13 35.23 5.46 -10.61
CA SER A 13 34.88 6.82 -10.21
C SER A 13 33.78 7.37 -11.11
N LEU A 14 32.62 7.66 -10.54
CA LEU A 14 31.48 8.23 -11.25
C LEU A 14 31.29 9.69 -10.81
N ASN A 15 31.11 10.58 -11.79
CA ASN A 15 30.80 11.98 -11.53
C ASN A 15 29.29 12.12 -11.40
N ILE A 16 28.83 12.63 -10.25
CA ILE A 16 27.39 12.77 -9.97
C ILE A 16 27.13 14.23 -9.55
N ASP A 17 26.01 14.79 -10.01
CA ASP A 17 25.55 16.10 -9.57
C ASP A 17 25.33 16.12 -8.05
N THR A 18 25.77 17.20 -7.39
CA THR A 18 25.61 17.39 -5.93
C THR A 18 24.15 17.29 -5.46
N TYR A 19 23.18 17.50 -6.35
CA TYR A 19 21.75 17.33 -6.06
C TYR A 19 21.35 15.86 -5.80
N LYS A 20 22.09 14.88 -6.29
CA LYS A 20 21.78 13.44 -6.14
C LYS A 20 22.51 12.79 -4.94
N VAL A 21 23.17 13.59 -4.12
CA VAL A 21 23.81 13.15 -2.87
C VAL A 21 22.73 12.71 -1.89
N GLY A 22 22.86 11.50 -1.34
CA GLY A 22 21.86 10.91 -0.44
C GLY A 22 20.69 10.19 -1.14
N MET A 23 20.62 10.18 -2.48
CA MET A 23 19.69 9.35 -3.24
C MET A 23 20.34 8.03 -3.70
N HIS A 24 19.52 7.03 -4.00
CA HIS A 24 19.99 5.81 -4.67
C HIS A 24 20.31 6.14 -6.12
N THR A 25 21.57 6.02 -6.50
CA THR A 25 22.05 6.25 -7.86
C THR A 25 22.63 4.96 -8.42
N GLN A 26 22.46 4.78 -9.73
CA GLN A 26 22.95 3.59 -10.42
C GLN A 26 24.33 3.86 -11.01
N CYS A 27 25.28 2.96 -10.75
CA CYS A 27 26.58 3.00 -11.41
C CYS A 27 26.43 2.74 -12.92
N SER A 28 26.93 3.65 -13.76
CA SER A 28 26.88 3.49 -15.23
C SER A 28 27.74 2.33 -15.76
N HIS A 29 28.72 1.87 -14.99
CA HIS A 29 29.63 0.80 -15.42
C HIS A 29 29.14 -0.61 -15.04
N CYS A 30 28.59 -0.79 -13.84
CA CYS A 30 28.18 -2.12 -13.33
C CYS A 30 26.68 -2.26 -13.01
N GLY A 31 25.91 -1.18 -13.12
CA GLY A 31 24.47 -1.17 -12.84
C GLY A 31 24.10 -1.28 -11.35
N TYR A 32 25.07 -1.29 -10.44
CA TYR A 32 24.83 -1.40 -9.00
C TYR A 32 24.20 -0.12 -8.44
N MET A 33 23.11 -0.26 -7.69
CA MET A 33 22.47 0.86 -7.00
C MET A 33 23.09 1.06 -5.63
N PHE A 34 23.67 2.24 -5.39
CA PHE A 34 24.24 2.62 -4.11
C PHE A 34 23.83 4.04 -3.73
N ARG A 35 23.84 4.33 -2.43
CA ARG A 35 23.53 5.67 -1.94
C ARG A 35 24.81 6.50 -2.02
N ALA A 36 24.78 7.60 -2.77
CA ALA A 36 25.93 8.49 -2.89
C ALA A 36 26.09 9.30 -1.60
N THR A 37 26.81 8.75 -0.62
CA THR A 37 27.23 9.46 0.59
C THR A 37 28.60 10.07 0.32
N ALA A 38 28.69 11.39 0.36
CA ALA A 38 29.95 12.10 0.29
C ALA A 38 30.56 12.06 1.70
N ASP A 39 31.32 11.01 2.01
CA ASP A 39 32.00 10.92 3.30
C ASP A 39 33.49 10.67 3.13
N GLU A 40 34.23 11.47 3.89
CA GLU A 40 35.65 11.37 4.14
C GLU A 40 35.97 10.01 4.82
N VAL A 41 37.08 9.42 4.37
CA VAL A 41 37.70 8.12 4.73
C VAL A 41 38.06 8.08 6.25
N PRO A 42 38.48 6.95 6.87
CA PRO A 42 37.99 5.57 6.97
C PRO A 42 37.70 5.17 8.44
N VAL A 43 36.85 4.16 8.70
CA VAL A 43 37.12 3.27 9.85
C VAL A 43 36.65 1.84 9.61
N THR A 44 37.63 0.96 9.57
CA THR A 44 37.54 -0.48 9.79
C THR A 44 36.87 -0.77 11.13
N SER A 45 35.76 -1.51 11.11
CA SER A 45 35.49 -2.58 12.09
C SER A 45 34.41 -3.52 11.57
N SER A 46 34.86 -4.63 10.98
CA SER A 46 34.13 -5.89 11.06
C SER A 46 34.29 -6.41 12.50
N PRO A 47 33.27 -7.04 13.09
CA PRO A 47 33.27 -8.49 12.98
C PRO A 47 31.88 -9.09 12.77
N ALA A 48 31.89 -10.19 12.02
CA ALA A 48 31.09 -11.39 12.26
C ALA A 48 29.57 -11.33 12.08
N ALA A 49 29.14 -12.21 11.17
CA ALA A 49 27.95 -13.02 11.28
C ALA A 49 26.59 -12.31 11.22
N SER A 50 26.00 -12.32 10.03
CA SER A 50 24.63 -12.83 9.94
C SER A 50 24.56 -13.78 8.75
N THR A 51 24.62 -15.06 9.08
CA THR A 51 24.06 -16.13 8.27
C THR A 51 22.66 -15.69 7.83
N ILE A 52 22.46 -15.62 6.51
CA ILE A 52 21.13 -15.64 5.93
C ILE A 52 20.52 -16.96 6.37
N ASP A 53 19.57 -16.91 7.30
CA ASP A 53 18.76 -18.06 7.67
C ASP A 53 17.62 -18.15 6.64
N PRO A 54 17.57 -19.19 5.79
CA PRO A 54 16.42 -19.43 4.92
C PRO A 54 15.31 -20.04 5.76
N GLY A 55 14.66 -19.23 6.60
CA GLY A 55 13.63 -19.78 7.48
C GLY A 55 13.15 -18.88 8.59
N THR A 56 12.59 -17.70 8.30
CA THR A 56 11.53 -17.10 9.14
C THR A 56 10.75 -16.05 8.33
N PRO A 57 9.59 -16.39 7.73
CA PRO A 57 8.68 -15.40 7.17
C PRO A 57 7.81 -14.83 8.30
N GLY A 58 8.23 -13.72 8.92
CA GLY A 58 7.49 -13.15 10.06
C GLY A 58 7.43 -11.63 10.16
N THR A 59 8.28 -10.87 9.46
CA THR A 59 8.50 -9.45 9.80
C THR A 59 8.57 -8.50 8.61
N SER A 60 7.94 -8.83 7.49
CA SER A 60 7.45 -7.82 6.54
C SER A 60 5.92 -7.87 6.34
N LEU A 61 5.24 -8.91 6.87
CA LEU A 61 3.78 -9.04 6.79
C LEU A 61 3.06 -7.78 7.23
N PHE A 62 3.47 -7.06 8.28
CA PHE A 62 2.67 -5.92 8.77
C PHE A 62 2.78 -4.63 7.93
N PHE A 63 3.96 -4.27 7.43
CA PHE A 63 4.16 -3.10 6.56
C PHE A 63 3.78 -3.40 5.10
N ASP A 64 4.00 -4.64 4.64
CA ASP A 64 3.35 -5.15 3.44
C ASP A 64 1.83 -5.12 3.63
N PHE A 65 1.28 -5.58 4.76
CA PHE A 65 -0.16 -5.50 5.03
C PHE A 65 -0.69 -4.07 5.04
N ALA A 66 0.04 -3.07 5.55
CA ALA A 66 -0.46 -1.70 5.66
C ALA A 66 -0.42 -0.95 4.31
N THR A 67 0.68 -1.06 3.56
CA THR A 67 0.84 -0.47 2.21
C THR A 67 0.00 -1.24 1.18
N PHE A 68 -0.23 -2.54 1.39
CA PHE A 68 -1.22 -3.35 0.67
C PHE A 68 -2.65 -2.97 1.08
N LYS A 69 -2.92 -2.71 2.37
CA LYS A 69 -4.24 -2.34 2.91
C LYS A 69 -4.80 -1.06 2.31
N PHE A 70 -4.00 -0.02 2.10
CA PHE A 70 -4.53 1.22 1.52
C PHE A 70 -4.94 1.06 0.05
N MET A 71 -4.29 0.16 -0.70
CA MET A 71 -4.68 -0.17 -2.07
C MET A 71 -5.82 -1.22 -2.13
N ILE A 72 -5.92 -2.08 -1.11
CA ILE A 72 -6.99 -3.08 -0.94
C ILE A 72 -8.27 -2.51 -0.40
N MET A 73 -8.25 -1.51 0.47
CA MET A 73 -9.50 -0.92 0.99
C MET A 73 -10.34 -0.34 -0.15
N ALA A 74 -9.70 0.30 -1.14
CA ALA A 74 -10.38 0.76 -2.35
C ALA A 74 -10.95 -0.40 -3.19
N HIS A 75 -10.19 -1.49 -3.39
CA HIS A 75 -10.64 -2.65 -4.16
C HIS A 75 -11.70 -3.51 -3.43
N LEU A 76 -11.59 -3.65 -2.11
CA LEU A 76 -12.50 -4.44 -1.28
C LEU A 76 -13.90 -3.83 -1.27
N VAL A 77 -14.00 -2.50 -1.21
CA VAL A 77 -15.29 -1.80 -1.32
C VAL A 77 -15.94 -2.05 -2.69
N ILE A 78 -15.15 -2.05 -3.77
CA ILE A 78 -15.66 -2.34 -5.13
C ILE A 78 -16.23 -3.77 -5.20
N VAL A 79 -15.51 -4.76 -4.66
CA VAL A 79 -15.96 -6.16 -4.66
C VAL A 79 -17.22 -6.34 -3.81
N ILE A 80 -17.26 -5.78 -2.61
CA ILE A 80 -18.44 -5.84 -1.73
C ILE A 80 -19.63 -5.13 -2.38
N TYR A 81 -19.42 -3.98 -3.03
CA TYR A 81 -20.49 -3.25 -3.71
C TYR A 81 -21.11 -4.08 -4.84
N TRP A 82 -20.29 -4.71 -5.69
CA TRP A 82 -20.79 -5.57 -6.75
C TRP A 82 -21.54 -6.79 -6.20
N MET A 83 -20.99 -7.45 -5.17
CA MET A 83 -21.63 -8.59 -4.52
C MET A 83 -22.99 -8.21 -3.89
N GLY A 84 -23.06 -7.10 -3.17
CA GLY A 84 -24.31 -6.67 -2.56
C GLY A 84 -25.32 -6.09 -3.55
N THR A 85 -24.86 -5.50 -4.65
CA THR A 85 -25.74 -5.07 -5.76
C THR A 85 -26.37 -6.28 -6.43
N ALA A 86 -25.57 -7.32 -6.74
CA ALA A 86 -26.08 -8.58 -7.27
C ALA A 86 -27.07 -9.25 -6.31
N ALA A 87 -26.77 -9.24 -5.00
CA ALA A 87 -27.67 -9.76 -3.98
C ALA A 87 -28.99 -8.97 -3.92
N CYS A 88 -28.97 -7.63 -3.95
CA CYS A 88 -30.18 -6.81 -4.01
C CYS A 88 -31.02 -7.12 -5.26
N LEU A 89 -30.37 -7.29 -6.41
CA LEU A 89 -31.05 -7.61 -7.66
C LEU A 89 -31.75 -8.97 -7.59
N LEU A 90 -31.07 -9.99 -7.04
CA LEU A 90 -31.64 -11.31 -6.81
C LEU A 90 -32.77 -11.29 -5.78
N PHE A 91 -32.58 -10.67 -4.62
CA PHE A 91 -33.62 -10.55 -3.58
C PHE A 91 -34.85 -9.79 -4.07
N GLY A 92 -34.64 -8.70 -4.81
CA GLY A 92 -35.71 -7.94 -5.44
C GLY A 92 -36.47 -8.76 -6.48
N LEU A 93 -35.77 -9.54 -7.29
CA LEU A 93 -36.42 -10.43 -8.28
C LEU A 93 -37.21 -11.55 -7.60
N ILE A 94 -36.64 -12.20 -6.58
CA ILE A 94 -37.30 -13.25 -5.80
C ILE A 94 -38.57 -12.70 -5.14
N THR A 95 -38.53 -11.48 -4.61
CA THR A 95 -39.71 -10.88 -3.96
C THR A 95 -40.85 -10.59 -4.94
N ILE A 96 -40.54 -10.20 -6.18
CA ILE A 96 -41.55 -10.04 -7.24
C ILE A 96 -42.18 -11.38 -7.60
N MET A 97 -41.36 -12.43 -7.79
CA MET A 97 -41.83 -13.74 -8.28
C MET A 97 -42.53 -14.59 -7.23
N ALA A 98 -42.15 -14.47 -5.94
CA ALA A 98 -42.65 -15.34 -4.89
C ALA A 98 -43.86 -14.77 -4.11
N TYR A 99 -44.02 -13.45 -4.09
CA TYR A 99 -45.02 -12.78 -3.24
C TYR A 99 -45.99 -11.87 -4.00
N ASP A 100 -45.93 -11.81 -5.34
CA ASP A 100 -46.74 -10.93 -6.21
C ASP A 100 -46.68 -9.43 -5.81
N ASN A 101 -45.67 -9.03 -5.03
CA ASN A 101 -45.52 -7.69 -4.48
C ASN A 101 -44.56 -6.85 -5.33
N LEU A 102 -45.02 -6.47 -6.52
CA LEU A 102 -44.21 -5.73 -7.50
C LEU A 102 -43.62 -4.42 -6.95
N GLY A 103 -44.38 -3.69 -6.13
CA GLY A 103 -43.93 -2.43 -5.54
C GLY A 103 -42.74 -2.59 -4.59
N VAL A 104 -42.76 -3.63 -3.74
CA VAL A 104 -41.69 -3.89 -2.77
C VAL A 104 -40.42 -4.39 -3.46
N GLY A 105 -40.57 -5.30 -4.42
CA GLY A 105 -39.41 -5.82 -5.16
C GLY A 105 -38.73 -4.75 -6.02
N LEU A 106 -39.49 -3.90 -6.70
CA LEU A 106 -38.93 -2.78 -7.46
C LEU A 106 -38.25 -1.75 -6.54
N ALA A 107 -38.85 -1.46 -5.39
CA ALA A 107 -38.25 -0.58 -4.39
C ALA A 107 -36.90 -1.12 -3.90
N ILE A 108 -36.78 -2.44 -3.68
CA ILE A 108 -35.51 -3.07 -3.28
C ILE A 108 -34.46 -2.98 -4.40
N ILE A 109 -34.84 -3.22 -5.67
CA ILE A 109 -33.91 -3.16 -6.80
C ILE A 109 -33.34 -1.75 -7.00
N ILE A 110 -34.14 -0.70 -6.77
CA ILE A 110 -33.73 0.69 -6.97
C ILE A 110 -33.08 1.27 -5.70
N ALA A 111 -33.72 1.12 -4.54
CA ALA A 111 -33.22 1.68 -3.29
C ALA A 111 -32.03 0.90 -2.72
N GLY A 112 -31.96 -0.42 -2.96
CA GLY A 112 -30.88 -1.29 -2.47
C GLY A 112 -29.48 -0.80 -2.87
N PRO A 113 -29.18 -0.63 -4.17
CA PRO A 113 -27.89 -0.09 -4.62
C PRO A 113 -27.58 1.31 -4.09
N PHE A 114 -28.61 2.14 -3.88
CA PHE A 114 -28.46 3.50 -3.35
C PHE A 114 -28.04 3.49 -1.88
N ILE A 115 -28.70 2.66 -1.06
CA ILE A 115 -28.34 2.43 0.34
C ILE A 115 -26.93 1.82 0.43
N LEU A 116 -26.62 0.83 -0.42
CA LEU A 116 -25.29 0.21 -0.46
C LEU A 116 -24.19 1.23 -0.73
N ARG A 117 -24.44 2.20 -1.62
CA ARG A 117 -23.51 3.28 -1.94
C ARG A 117 -23.22 4.15 -0.71
N ILE A 118 -24.27 4.53 0.02
CA ILE A 118 -24.14 5.33 1.26
C ILE A 118 -23.33 4.57 2.32
N VAL A 119 -23.61 3.28 2.52
CA VAL A 119 -22.90 2.44 3.50
C VAL A 119 -21.43 2.26 3.11
N CYS A 120 -21.14 2.07 1.83
CA CYS A 120 -19.76 1.98 1.34
C CYS A 120 -18.99 3.28 1.57
N GLU A 121 -19.59 4.43 1.23
CA GLU A 121 -18.98 5.75 1.47
C GLU A 121 -18.69 5.96 2.97
N TYR A 122 -19.65 5.63 3.83
CA TYR A 122 -19.49 5.74 5.28
C TYR A 122 -18.36 4.85 5.82
N THR A 123 -18.25 3.63 5.29
CA THR A 123 -17.18 2.68 5.66
C THR A 123 -15.81 3.21 5.26
N ILE A 124 -15.67 3.77 4.05
CA ILE A 124 -14.43 4.42 3.60
C ILE A 124 -14.07 5.59 4.51
N LEU A 125 -15.04 6.43 4.88
CA LEU A 125 -14.83 7.56 5.79
C LEU A 125 -14.34 7.13 7.17
N LEU A 126 -14.95 6.07 7.75
CA LEU A 126 -14.52 5.51 9.03
C LEU A 126 -13.08 5.02 8.99
N PHE A 127 -12.70 4.29 7.93
CA PHE A 127 -11.31 3.84 7.78
C PHE A 127 -10.34 5.00 7.62
N ARG A 128 -10.71 6.08 6.92
CA ARG A 128 -9.88 7.29 6.82
C ARG A 128 -9.68 7.97 8.18
N MET A 129 -10.73 8.09 8.99
CA MET A 129 -10.61 8.68 10.33
C MET A 129 -9.77 7.84 11.29
N ASN A 130 -9.91 6.51 11.23
CA ASN A 130 -9.16 5.60 12.09
C ASN A 130 -7.65 5.66 11.81
N ALA A 131 -7.26 5.85 10.54
CA ALA A 131 -5.87 6.09 10.18
C ALA A 131 -5.31 7.37 10.84
N THR A 132 -6.07 8.48 10.80
CA THR A 132 -5.69 9.74 11.43
C THR A 132 -5.59 9.63 12.96
N LEU A 133 -6.52 8.90 13.61
CA LEU A 133 -6.47 8.66 15.05
C LEU A 133 -5.21 7.90 15.47
N THR A 134 -4.81 6.92 14.67
CA THR A 134 -3.62 6.10 14.92
C THR A 134 -2.34 6.94 14.82
N GLU A 135 -2.29 7.90 13.90
CA GLU A 135 -1.17 8.85 13.79
C GLU A 135 -1.06 9.75 15.04
N ILE A 136 -2.17 10.30 15.53
CA ILE A 136 -2.17 11.20 16.69
C ILE A 136 -1.74 10.45 17.96
N LEU A 137 -2.22 9.22 18.16
CA LEU A 137 -1.83 8.38 19.29
C LEU A 137 -0.31 8.13 19.29
N SER A 138 0.27 7.86 18.12
CA SER A 138 1.71 7.59 17.99
C SER A 138 2.61 8.80 18.29
N LYS A 139 2.10 10.04 18.16
CA LYS A 139 2.85 11.27 18.48
C LYS A 139 2.80 11.65 19.95
N MET A 140 1.94 11.01 20.74
CA MET A 140 1.78 11.26 22.18
C MET A 140 2.50 10.23 23.07
N GLN A 141 3.07 9.17 22.50
CA GLN A 141 3.98 8.24 23.17
C GLN A 141 5.44 8.54 22.81
#